data_AF-A0A9P7M6Y2-F1
#
_entry.id   AF-A0A9P7M6Y2-F1
#
_cell.length_a   1.000
_cell.length_b   1.000
_cell.length_c   1.000
_cell.angle_alpha   90.00
_cell.angle_beta   90.00
_cell.angle_gamma   90.00
#
_symmetry.space_group_name_H-M   'P 1'
#
loop_
_entity.id
_entity.type
_entity.pdbx_description
1 polymer ?
#
loop_
_entity_poly.entity_id
_entity_poly.type
_entity_poly.pdbx_seq_one_letter_code
_entity_poly.pdbx_strand_id
1 'polypeptide(L)'
;MSWKNKLKSLKSEFEGMINPRDGQSQHQQHHDQPPPLPMSTRPPPQGPSPSFHTYWAPRFYPDTPVHVEWDAKLGNGHDGWGNQELQHYTAAPDNMFHTPNGQLVVRALANGASSNPEQRYTSARLVSRTTLARDQGVLTAVILSPCVEGVWPAFWLLPQEPFSWPTDGEIDIAETWNGDCENHSCLHWGQHHEPHKHRVMGTKIHDMHARPVRYDFAWQQPGGVAGQGRLIWYIDGRPVMKATIPEGTRPMRDMTVLLNVAMGGNVCGGKTPRDGFYDMVVYSMFLASELEHGGWGRFEADWGSQSTPHGHTY
;
A
#
# COMPACT_ATOMS: atom_id res chain seq x y z
N MET A 1 -43.52 46.43 0.91
CA MET A 1 -42.32 46.26 1.76
C MET A 1 -41.55 45.06 1.24
N SER A 2 -40.37 45.28 0.66
CA SER A 2 -39.50 44.20 0.17
C SER A 2 -38.05 44.57 0.43
N TRP A 3 -37.32 43.60 0.97
CA TRP A 3 -36.01 43.67 1.63
C TRP A 3 -34.87 44.24 0.75
N LYS A 4 -35.11 44.41 -0.55
CA LYS A 4 -34.16 44.94 -1.54
C LYS A 4 -33.91 46.46 -1.45
N ASN A 5 -34.74 47.21 -0.71
CA ASN A 5 -34.57 48.66 -0.54
C ASN A 5 -33.78 49.06 0.73
N LYS A 6 -33.40 48.10 1.59
CA LYS A 6 -32.65 48.38 2.84
C LYS A 6 -31.12 48.24 2.71
N LEU A 7 -30.60 47.73 1.59
CA LEU A 7 -29.16 47.54 1.35
C LEU A 7 -28.53 48.59 0.42
N LYS A 8 -29.34 49.38 -0.31
CA LYS A 8 -28.86 50.51 -1.12
C LYS A 8 -28.65 51.81 -0.31
N SER A 9 -29.19 51.89 0.91
CA SER A 9 -29.12 53.06 1.78
C SER A 9 -27.89 53.08 2.71
N LEU A 10 -27.20 51.95 2.89
CA LEU A 10 -26.03 51.84 3.77
C LEU A 10 -24.68 51.97 3.02
N LYS A 11 -24.71 52.04 1.69
CA LYS A 11 -23.51 52.27 0.85
C LYS A 11 -23.24 53.74 0.54
N SER A 12 -24.18 54.66 0.79
CA SER A 12 -23.99 56.09 0.53
C SER A 12 -23.63 56.92 1.77
N GLU A 13 -23.53 56.31 2.95
CA GLU A 13 -23.16 56.99 4.21
C GLU A 13 -21.72 56.70 4.66
N PHE A 14 -20.93 55.94 3.89
CA PHE A 14 -19.51 55.66 4.23
C PHE A 14 -18.49 56.28 3.26
N GLU A 15 -18.94 56.91 2.17
CA GLU A 15 -18.07 57.57 1.17
C GLU A 15 -18.00 59.11 1.34
N GLY A 16 -18.56 59.66 2.43
CA GLY A 16 -18.70 61.11 2.65
C GLY A 16 -17.84 61.74 3.73
N MET A 17 -16.98 60.98 4.42
CA MET A 17 -16.11 61.49 5.49
C MET A 17 -14.83 60.65 5.42
N ILE A 18 -13.67 61.14 4.94
CA ILE A 18 -12.83 62.17 5.55
C ILE A 18 -11.80 62.53 4.47
N ASN A 19 -11.79 63.78 4.00
CA ASN A 19 -10.64 64.35 3.27
C ASN A 19 -10.64 65.87 3.48
N PRO A 20 -9.70 66.44 4.26
CA PRO A 20 -9.38 67.86 4.19
C PRO A 20 -7.96 68.06 3.63
N ARG A 21 -7.84 69.00 2.70
CA ARG A 21 -6.56 69.55 2.22
C ARG A 21 -6.12 70.74 3.06
N ASP A 22 -4.79 70.84 3.15
CA ASP A 22 -3.92 72.00 3.34
C ASP A 22 -3.67 72.58 4.76
N GLY A 23 -2.42 72.43 5.20
CA GLY A 23 -1.80 73.12 6.33
C GLY A 23 -0.33 72.73 6.47
N GLN A 24 0.59 73.55 5.94
CA GLN A 24 2.03 73.38 6.10
C GLN A 24 2.48 73.60 7.56
N SER A 25 3.26 72.67 8.11
CA SER A 25 4.24 72.96 9.16
C SER A 25 5.34 71.89 9.15
N GLN A 26 6.57 72.32 8.89
CA GLN A 26 7.78 71.49 8.92
C GLN A 26 8.11 71.07 10.36
N HIS A 27 8.15 69.77 10.63
CA HIS A 27 8.92 69.20 11.73
C HIS A 27 9.68 67.97 11.25
N GLN A 28 11.00 68.11 11.18
CA GLN A 28 11.95 67.01 11.04
C GLN A 28 11.86 66.11 12.27
N GLN A 29 11.44 64.86 12.08
CA GLN A 29 11.70 63.78 13.02
C GLN A 29 12.60 62.77 12.33
N HIS A 30 13.85 62.71 12.79
CA HIS A 30 14.76 61.60 12.51
C HIS A 30 14.20 60.33 13.18
N HIS A 31 13.71 59.39 12.37
CA HIS A 31 13.50 58.01 12.78
C HIS A 31 14.63 57.16 12.25
N ASP A 32 15.57 56.79 13.12
CA ASP A 32 16.55 55.74 12.87
C ASP A 32 15.81 54.42 12.63
N GLN A 33 15.88 53.88 11.41
CA GLN A 33 15.51 52.49 11.15
C GLN A 33 16.61 51.58 11.70
N PRO A 34 16.28 50.50 12.43
CA PRO A 34 17.27 49.48 12.76
C PRO A 34 17.80 48.83 11.46
N PRO A 35 19.09 48.46 11.40
CA PRO A 35 19.70 47.94 10.19
C PRO A 35 19.00 46.65 9.72
N PRO A 36 18.90 46.41 8.40
CA PRO A 36 18.30 45.20 7.88
C PRO A 36 19.13 43.98 8.31
N LEU A 37 18.45 42.96 8.83
CA LEU A 37 19.07 41.68 9.15
C LEU A 37 19.72 41.08 7.89
N PRO A 38 20.95 40.54 7.96
CA PRO A 38 21.61 39.94 6.81
C PRO A 38 20.78 38.78 6.26
N MET A 39 20.59 38.71 4.94
CA MET A 39 19.78 37.69 4.24
C MET A 39 20.29 36.23 4.40
N SER A 40 21.34 36.02 5.20
CA SER A 40 22.02 34.74 5.39
C SER A 40 21.35 33.81 6.42
N THR A 41 20.25 34.21 7.06
CA THR A 41 19.55 33.37 8.05
C THR A 41 18.16 32.93 7.63
N ARG A 42 17.71 33.23 6.40
CA ARG A 42 16.44 32.70 5.90
C ARG A 42 16.68 31.28 5.36
N PRO A 43 16.02 30.24 5.91
CA PRO A 43 16.01 28.93 5.25
C PRO A 43 15.55 29.12 3.80
N PRO A 44 16.10 28.38 2.83
CA PRO A 44 15.61 28.44 1.46
C PRO A 44 14.09 28.21 1.48
N PRO A 45 13.31 28.90 0.62
CA PRO A 45 11.88 28.66 0.54
C PRO A 45 11.68 27.17 0.26
N GLN A 46 11.16 26.45 1.26
CA GLN A 46 10.69 25.09 1.05
C GLN A 46 9.61 25.22 -0.02
N GLY A 47 9.88 24.68 -1.21
CA GLY A 47 8.83 24.50 -2.21
C GLY A 47 7.67 23.76 -1.57
N PRO A 48 6.44 23.86 -2.11
CA PRO A 48 5.29 23.17 -1.53
C PRO A 48 5.68 21.71 -1.30
N SER A 49 5.64 21.27 -0.04
CA SER A 49 5.75 19.85 0.29
C SER A 49 4.73 19.13 -0.61
N PRO A 50 5.12 18.05 -1.31
CA PRO A 50 4.16 17.26 -2.06
C PRO A 50 3.02 16.92 -1.10
N SER A 51 1.80 17.35 -1.40
CA SER A 51 0.65 16.98 -0.59
C SER A 51 0.28 15.54 -0.94
N PHE A 52 -0.06 14.73 0.07
CA PHE A 52 -0.70 13.43 -0.11
C PHE A 52 -1.72 13.45 -1.26
N HIS A 53 -1.44 12.66 -2.30
CA HIS A 53 -2.35 12.46 -3.42
C HIS A 53 -2.34 11.01 -3.87
N THR A 54 -3.53 10.42 -3.91
CA THR A 54 -3.77 9.12 -4.52
C THR A 54 -3.64 9.25 -6.04
N TYR A 55 -2.85 8.38 -6.64
CA TYR A 55 -2.67 8.35 -8.10
C TYR A 55 -3.19 7.06 -8.75
N TRP A 56 -3.55 6.06 -7.95
CA TRP A 56 -4.29 4.90 -8.41
C TRP A 56 -5.11 4.31 -7.25
N ALA A 57 -6.33 3.88 -7.54
CA ALA A 57 -7.16 3.09 -6.66
C ALA A 57 -8.05 2.18 -7.53
N PRO A 58 -8.03 0.85 -7.35
CA PRO A 58 -8.85 -0.05 -8.14
C PRO A 58 -10.34 0.13 -7.83
N ARG A 59 -11.18 -0.03 -8.85
CA ARG A 59 -12.65 0.05 -8.72
C ARG A 59 -13.21 -1.26 -8.18
N PHE A 60 -13.74 -1.24 -6.97
CA PHE A 60 -14.43 -2.38 -6.35
C PHE A 60 -15.95 -2.30 -6.49
N TYR A 61 -16.46 -1.85 -7.64
CA TYR A 61 -17.91 -1.74 -7.84
C TYR A 61 -18.53 -3.07 -8.31
N PRO A 62 -19.73 -3.44 -7.80
CA PRO A 62 -20.42 -4.69 -8.17
C PRO A 62 -20.64 -4.89 -9.67
N ASP A 63 -20.84 -3.80 -10.40
CA ASP A 63 -21.10 -3.78 -11.84
C ASP A 63 -19.81 -3.73 -12.68
N THR A 64 -18.65 -3.54 -12.04
CA THR A 64 -17.35 -3.56 -12.69
C THR A 64 -16.78 -4.97 -12.63
N PRO A 65 -16.52 -5.64 -13.77
CA PRO A 65 -15.85 -6.93 -13.76
C PRO A 65 -14.48 -6.85 -13.09
N VAL A 66 -14.13 -7.84 -12.25
CA VAL A 66 -12.81 -7.92 -11.58
C VAL A 66 -11.67 -7.82 -12.59
N HIS A 67 -11.87 -8.41 -13.78
CA HIS A 67 -10.87 -8.40 -14.83
C HIS A 67 -10.59 -7.02 -15.43
N VAL A 68 -11.24 -5.94 -15.00
CA VAL A 68 -10.95 -4.58 -15.48
C VAL A 68 -9.61 -4.09 -14.92
N GLU A 69 -9.35 -4.32 -13.64
CA GLU A 69 -8.14 -3.88 -12.92
C GLU A 69 -7.13 -5.01 -12.70
N TRP A 70 -7.57 -6.27 -12.83
CA TRP A 70 -6.81 -7.45 -12.46
C TRP A 70 -6.76 -8.48 -13.59
N ASP A 71 -5.63 -9.15 -13.76
CA ASP A 71 -5.54 -10.39 -14.53
C ASP A 71 -5.50 -11.57 -13.57
N ALA A 72 -6.21 -12.66 -13.91
CA ALA A 72 -6.23 -13.87 -13.12
C ALA A 72 -5.21 -14.88 -13.66
N LYS A 73 -4.30 -15.36 -12.79
CA LYS A 73 -3.49 -16.54 -13.09
C LYS A 73 -4.35 -17.78 -12.90
N LEU A 74 -4.21 -18.75 -13.81
CA LEU A 74 -5.08 -19.92 -13.89
C LEU A 74 -4.30 -21.21 -13.61
N GLY A 75 -5.01 -22.21 -13.10
CA GLY A 75 -4.45 -23.53 -12.85
C GLY A 75 -3.68 -23.67 -11.55
N ASN A 76 -3.00 -24.81 -11.41
CA ASN A 76 -2.16 -25.14 -10.26
C ASN A 76 -0.67 -24.83 -10.51
N GLY A 77 -0.34 -24.18 -11.63
CA GLY A 77 1.04 -23.83 -11.98
C GLY A 77 1.95 -25.07 -12.13
N HIS A 78 3.25 -24.83 -12.19
CA HIS A 78 4.24 -25.90 -12.12
C HIS A 78 4.48 -26.28 -10.65
N ASP A 79 4.36 -27.56 -10.31
CA ASP A 79 4.54 -28.11 -8.94
C ASP A 79 3.78 -27.37 -7.83
N GLY A 80 2.51 -26.98 -8.08
CA GLY A 80 1.72 -26.23 -7.10
C GLY A 80 2.31 -24.83 -6.87
N TRP A 81 2.57 -24.12 -7.96
CA TRP A 81 3.24 -22.80 -7.97
C TRP A 81 4.61 -22.76 -7.27
N GLY A 82 5.35 -23.88 -7.29
CA GLY A 82 6.65 -24.03 -6.63
C GLY A 82 6.57 -24.32 -5.13
N ASN A 83 5.37 -24.31 -4.55
CA ASN A 83 5.13 -24.46 -3.12
C ASN A 83 4.30 -25.71 -2.78
N GLN A 84 4.03 -26.59 -3.74
CA GLN A 84 3.14 -27.75 -3.57
C GLN A 84 1.73 -27.34 -3.13
N GLU A 85 1.28 -26.15 -3.54
CA GLU A 85 -0.07 -25.64 -3.28
C GLU A 85 -1.13 -26.55 -3.91
N LEU A 86 -2.29 -26.71 -3.24
CA LEU A 86 -3.33 -27.66 -3.64
C LEU A 86 -4.37 -27.09 -4.60
N GLN A 87 -4.56 -25.77 -4.59
CA GLN A 87 -5.66 -25.13 -5.29
C GLN A 87 -5.42 -25.00 -6.80
N HIS A 88 -6.50 -25.14 -7.55
CA HIS A 88 -6.57 -24.71 -8.94
C HIS A 88 -7.08 -23.26 -8.97
N TYR A 89 -6.25 -22.30 -9.38
CA TYR A 89 -6.70 -20.91 -9.51
C TYR A 89 -7.63 -20.75 -10.73
N THR A 90 -8.71 -19.98 -10.56
CA THR A 90 -9.71 -19.74 -11.61
C THR A 90 -10.01 -18.24 -11.74
N ALA A 91 -10.67 -17.87 -12.85
CA ALA A 91 -11.30 -16.57 -13.03
C ALA A 91 -12.82 -16.63 -12.79
N ALA A 92 -13.30 -17.63 -12.05
CA ALA A 92 -14.73 -17.81 -11.81
C ALA A 92 -15.26 -16.77 -10.80
N PRO A 93 -16.52 -16.32 -10.94
CA PRO A 93 -17.14 -15.40 -9.99
C PRO A 93 -17.27 -16.01 -8.58
N ASP A 94 -17.17 -17.33 -8.44
CA ASP A 94 -17.15 -18.00 -7.15
C ASP A 94 -15.83 -17.82 -6.40
N ASN A 95 -14.74 -17.47 -7.10
CA ASN A 95 -13.42 -17.27 -6.51
C ASN A 95 -12.99 -15.79 -6.46
N MET A 96 -13.55 -14.94 -7.32
CA MET A 96 -13.25 -13.50 -7.32
C MET A 96 -14.47 -12.66 -7.70
N PHE A 97 -14.85 -11.71 -6.85
CA PHE A 97 -16.02 -10.86 -7.11
C PHE A 97 -15.98 -9.56 -6.28
N HIS A 98 -16.75 -8.58 -6.72
CA HIS A 98 -17.00 -7.36 -5.94
C HIS A 98 -18.31 -7.49 -5.15
N THR A 99 -18.31 -7.05 -3.89
CA THR A 99 -19.51 -7.04 -3.04
C THR A 99 -20.35 -5.78 -3.29
N PRO A 100 -21.67 -5.81 -3.00
CA PRO A 100 -22.54 -4.63 -3.04
C PRO A 100 -22.03 -3.41 -2.25
N ASN A 101 -21.15 -3.63 -1.27
CA ASN A 101 -20.61 -2.59 -0.39
C ASN A 101 -19.28 -2.02 -0.88
N GLY A 102 -18.82 -2.36 -2.08
CA GLY A 102 -17.61 -1.76 -2.63
C GLY A 102 -16.31 -2.47 -2.20
N GLN A 103 -16.32 -3.79 -2.06
CA GLN A 103 -15.16 -4.58 -1.61
C GLN A 103 -14.78 -5.61 -2.66
N LEU A 104 -13.50 -5.95 -2.78
CA LEU A 104 -13.04 -7.11 -3.54
C LEU A 104 -12.91 -8.33 -2.63
N VAL A 105 -13.49 -9.45 -3.04
CA VAL A 105 -13.36 -10.74 -2.37
C VAL A 105 -12.52 -11.67 -3.23
N VAL A 106 -11.49 -12.26 -2.63
CA VAL A 106 -10.75 -13.41 -3.15
C VAL A 106 -11.12 -14.60 -2.26
N ARG A 107 -11.87 -15.55 -2.84
CA ARG A 107 -12.46 -16.69 -2.13
C ARG A 107 -11.77 -17.99 -2.52
N ALA A 108 -11.21 -18.66 -1.53
CA ALA A 108 -10.81 -20.06 -1.62
C ALA A 108 -11.99 -20.98 -1.25
N LEU A 109 -12.17 -22.06 -1.99
CA LEU A 109 -13.21 -23.07 -1.80
C LEU A 109 -12.57 -24.44 -1.60
N ALA A 110 -12.97 -25.15 -0.55
CA ALA A 110 -12.60 -26.53 -0.29
C ALA A 110 -13.85 -27.42 -0.38
N ASN A 111 -13.78 -28.44 -1.24
CA ASN A 111 -14.82 -29.43 -1.48
C ASN A 111 -14.19 -30.82 -1.66
N GLY A 112 -13.83 -31.46 -0.55
CA GLY A 112 -13.23 -32.78 -0.54
C GLY A 112 -14.09 -33.88 -1.18
N ALA A 113 -15.41 -33.67 -1.26
CA ALA A 113 -16.34 -34.60 -1.92
C ALA A 113 -16.32 -34.52 -3.46
N SER A 114 -15.65 -33.53 -4.05
CA SER A 114 -15.59 -33.38 -5.50
C SER A 114 -14.89 -34.58 -6.17
N SER A 115 -15.57 -35.15 -7.17
CA SER A 115 -15.03 -36.20 -8.04
C SER A 115 -14.00 -35.65 -9.03
N ASN A 116 -14.04 -34.36 -9.36
CA ASN A 116 -12.99 -33.67 -10.11
C ASN A 116 -11.93 -33.16 -9.14
N PRO A 117 -10.67 -33.65 -9.19
CA PRO A 117 -9.58 -33.20 -8.35
C PRO A 117 -9.33 -31.69 -8.41
N GLU A 118 -9.49 -31.07 -9.58
CA GLU A 118 -9.27 -29.62 -9.78
C GLU A 118 -10.35 -28.76 -9.11
N GLN A 119 -11.48 -29.38 -8.76
CA GLN A 119 -12.60 -28.71 -8.07
C GLN A 119 -12.62 -29.03 -6.57
N ARG A 120 -11.66 -29.82 -6.06
CA ARG A 120 -11.53 -30.05 -4.62
C ARG A 120 -11.04 -28.82 -3.89
N TYR A 121 -10.18 -28.04 -4.55
CA TYR A 121 -9.62 -26.81 -4.03
C TYR A 121 -9.58 -25.79 -5.16
N THR A 122 -10.38 -24.73 -5.09
CA THR A 122 -10.33 -23.63 -6.06
C THR A 122 -10.09 -22.31 -5.35
N SER A 123 -9.43 -21.37 -6.02
CA SER A 123 -9.19 -20.04 -5.50
C SER A 123 -8.98 -19.04 -6.65
N ALA A 124 -8.59 -17.81 -6.34
CA ALA A 124 -8.12 -16.84 -7.33
C ALA A 124 -6.72 -16.32 -6.96
N ARG A 125 -5.93 -16.04 -8.00
CA ARG A 125 -4.64 -15.35 -7.92
C ARG A 125 -4.67 -14.18 -8.90
N LEU A 126 -4.83 -12.99 -8.35
CA LEU A 126 -4.99 -11.75 -9.09
C LEU A 126 -3.64 -11.03 -9.20
N VAL A 127 -3.38 -10.45 -10.36
CA VAL A 127 -2.23 -9.58 -10.65
C VAL A 127 -2.78 -8.26 -11.17
N SER A 128 -2.38 -7.13 -10.58
CA SER A 128 -2.85 -5.83 -11.03
C SER A 128 -2.31 -5.51 -12.43
N ARG A 129 -3.15 -4.87 -13.26
CA ARG A 129 -2.70 -4.33 -14.55
C ARG A 129 -1.86 -3.08 -14.42
N THR A 130 -1.99 -2.39 -13.29
CA THR A 130 -1.17 -1.24 -12.92
C THR A 130 0.05 -1.69 -12.14
N THR A 131 1.22 -1.13 -12.45
CA THR A 131 2.42 -1.26 -11.61
C THR A 131 2.45 -0.15 -10.56
N LEU A 132 3.40 -0.18 -9.61
CA LEU A 132 3.59 0.92 -8.67
C LEU A 132 3.89 2.25 -9.39
N ALA A 133 4.43 2.19 -10.61
CA ALA A 133 4.56 3.28 -11.58
C ALA A 133 5.37 4.53 -11.14
N ARG A 134 5.93 4.52 -9.93
CA ARG A 134 6.74 5.61 -9.37
C ARG A 134 7.96 5.08 -8.64
N ASP A 135 8.99 5.90 -8.60
CA ASP A 135 10.22 5.68 -7.84
C ASP A 135 10.07 5.85 -6.34
N GLN A 136 9.00 6.52 -5.93
CA GLN A 136 8.66 6.66 -4.54
C GLN A 136 7.15 6.72 -4.38
N GLY A 137 6.65 6.17 -3.29
CA GLY A 137 5.23 6.19 -2.97
C GLY A 137 4.89 5.26 -1.83
N VAL A 138 3.58 5.10 -1.64
CA VAL A 138 2.99 4.19 -0.66
C VAL A 138 1.88 3.39 -1.33
N LEU A 139 1.91 2.08 -1.13
CA LEU A 139 0.81 1.18 -1.44
C LEU A 139 0.10 0.86 -0.14
N THR A 140 -1.20 1.15 -0.08
CA THR A 140 -2.03 0.91 1.09
C THR A 140 -3.12 -0.10 0.74
N ALA A 141 -3.39 -1.05 1.63
CA ALA A 141 -4.55 -1.92 1.57
C ALA A 141 -5.15 -2.13 2.97
N VAL A 142 -6.47 -2.25 3.04
CA VAL A 142 -7.20 -2.66 4.26
C VAL A 142 -7.87 -3.99 3.99
N ILE A 143 -7.42 -5.04 4.67
CA ILE A 143 -7.74 -6.44 4.33
C ILE A 143 -8.22 -7.18 5.58
N LEU A 144 -9.33 -7.90 5.46
CA LEU A 144 -9.71 -8.95 6.40
C LEU A 144 -9.24 -10.28 5.80
N SER A 145 -8.32 -10.96 6.48
CA SER A 145 -7.73 -12.22 6.02
C SER A 145 -8.36 -13.42 6.71
N PRO A 146 -8.56 -14.55 6.02
CA PRO A 146 -8.93 -15.79 6.67
C PRO A 146 -7.73 -16.32 7.48
N CYS A 147 -7.93 -16.61 8.76
CA CYS A 147 -6.91 -17.24 9.61
C CYS A 147 -7.38 -18.64 10.02
N VAL A 148 -7.08 -19.64 9.22
CA VAL A 148 -7.47 -21.03 9.46
C VAL A 148 -6.34 -21.98 9.05
N GLU A 149 -6.37 -23.16 9.64
CA GLU A 149 -5.41 -24.22 9.30
C GLU A 149 -5.45 -24.56 7.80
N GLY A 150 -4.28 -24.71 7.18
CA GLY A 150 -4.14 -25.09 5.77
C GLY A 150 -4.47 -23.99 4.75
N VAL A 151 -4.69 -22.74 5.18
CA VAL A 151 -4.94 -21.59 4.28
C VAL A 151 -3.81 -20.58 4.40
N TRP A 152 -3.48 -19.96 3.27
CA TRP A 152 -2.41 -18.98 3.10
C TRP A 152 -2.89 -17.82 2.22
N PRO A 153 -3.54 -16.78 2.80
CA PRO A 153 -3.79 -15.53 2.10
C PRO A 153 -2.50 -14.71 1.96
N ALA A 154 -2.33 -14.06 0.81
CA ALA A 154 -1.18 -13.22 0.52
C ALA A 154 -1.56 -11.91 -0.20
N PHE A 155 -0.92 -10.83 0.22
CA PHE A 155 -0.87 -9.51 -0.44
C PHE A 155 0.59 -9.10 -0.59
N TRP A 156 1.03 -9.01 -1.84
CA TRP A 156 2.46 -9.05 -2.18
C TRP A 156 2.72 -8.48 -3.57
N LEU A 157 3.99 -8.40 -3.96
CA LEU A 157 4.45 -7.76 -5.18
C LEU A 157 5.44 -8.64 -5.94
N LEU A 158 5.28 -8.66 -7.26
CA LEU A 158 6.24 -9.20 -8.21
C LEU A 158 6.47 -8.22 -9.36
N PRO A 159 7.65 -8.23 -10.01
CA PRO A 159 7.90 -7.44 -11.19
C PRO A 159 6.90 -7.78 -12.30
N GLN A 160 6.53 -6.79 -13.11
CA GLN A 160 5.73 -7.04 -14.30
C GLN A 160 6.44 -8.07 -15.21
N GLU A 161 5.67 -9.00 -15.75
CA GLU A 161 6.17 -10.02 -16.67
C GLU A 161 6.73 -9.43 -17.98
N PRO A 162 7.75 -10.08 -18.58
CA PRO A 162 8.49 -11.22 -18.05
C PRO A 162 9.49 -10.81 -16.95
N PHE A 163 9.74 -11.71 -16.00
CA PHE A 163 10.74 -11.55 -14.94
C PHE A 163 11.36 -12.91 -14.56
N SER A 164 12.51 -12.87 -13.90
CA SER A 164 13.21 -14.04 -13.36
C SER A 164 13.13 -14.06 -11.84
N TRP A 165 12.39 -15.02 -11.30
CA TRP A 165 12.38 -15.25 -9.85
C TRP A 165 13.59 -16.09 -9.42
N PRO A 166 14.21 -15.82 -8.27
CA PRO A 166 13.96 -14.71 -7.33
C PRO A 166 14.81 -13.45 -7.59
N THR A 167 15.67 -13.44 -8.62
CA THR A 167 16.67 -12.38 -8.82
C THR A 167 16.06 -11.01 -9.07
N ASP A 168 14.92 -10.97 -9.75
CA ASP A 168 14.23 -9.71 -10.05
C ASP A 168 13.46 -9.13 -8.85
N GLY A 169 13.38 -9.88 -7.75
CA GLY A 169 12.82 -9.46 -6.47
C GLY A 169 11.37 -9.88 -6.24
N GLU A 170 11.02 -10.04 -4.96
CA GLU A 170 9.66 -10.29 -4.47
C GLU A 170 9.49 -9.61 -3.12
N ILE A 171 8.32 -9.00 -2.90
CA ILE A 171 7.99 -8.27 -1.67
C ILE A 171 6.65 -8.77 -1.14
N ASP A 172 6.66 -9.39 0.02
CA ASP A 172 5.46 -9.83 0.70
C ASP A 172 5.09 -8.83 1.78
N ILE A 173 3.93 -8.19 1.60
CA ILE A 173 3.46 -7.14 2.51
C ILE A 173 2.69 -7.79 3.64
N ALA A 174 1.80 -8.71 3.30
CA ALA A 174 1.01 -9.47 4.25
C ALA A 174 0.82 -10.92 3.83
N GLU A 175 1.31 -11.83 4.67
CA GLU A 175 1.03 -13.26 4.61
C GLU A 175 0.68 -13.78 5.99
N THR A 176 -0.31 -14.66 6.11
CA THR A 176 -0.53 -15.45 7.33
C THR A 176 -0.68 -16.91 6.94
N TRP A 177 -0.21 -17.81 7.78
CA TRP A 177 -0.16 -19.24 7.47
C TRP A 177 -0.87 -20.02 8.55
N ASN A 178 -1.61 -21.06 8.16
CA ASN A 178 -2.15 -22.05 9.10
C ASN A 178 -2.99 -21.46 10.27
N GLY A 179 -3.53 -20.25 10.12
CA GLY A 179 -4.30 -19.57 11.15
C GLY A 179 -3.51 -19.16 12.39
N ASP A 180 -2.19 -18.96 12.26
CA ASP A 180 -1.31 -18.57 13.38
C ASP A 180 -1.50 -17.14 13.90
N CYS A 181 -2.36 -16.35 13.24
CA CYS A 181 -2.64 -14.95 13.54
C CYS A 181 -1.35 -14.10 13.58
N GLU A 182 -0.41 -14.43 12.71
CA GLU A 182 0.84 -13.72 12.50
C GLU A 182 0.93 -13.25 11.05
N ASN A 183 1.31 -11.99 10.88
CA ASN A 183 1.69 -11.46 9.58
C ASN A 183 3.18 -11.71 9.35
N HIS A 184 3.54 -12.31 8.23
CA HIS A 184 4.90 -12.43 7.75
C HIS A 184 5.10 -11.38 6.67
N SER A 185 5.98 -10.41 6.93
CA SER A 185 6.47 -9.49 5.92
C SER A 185 7.80 -10.03 5.43
N CYS A 186 7.91 -10.24 4.12
CA CYS A 186 9.06 -10.91 3.52
C CYS A 186 9.64 -10.08 2.37
N LEU A 187 10.93 -10.30 2.13
CA LEU A 187 11.67 -9.73 1.01
C LEU A 187 12.56 -10.85 0.47
N HIS A 188 12.40 -11.23 -0.79
CA HIS A 188 13.18 -12.28 -1.43
C HIS A 188 14.00 -11.71 -2.59
N TRP A 189 15.27 -12.13 -2.67
CA TRP A 189 16.20 -11.75 -3.74
C TRP A 189 17.32 -12.77 -3.86
N GLY A 190 17.82 -13.02 -5.06
CA GLY A 190 18.99 -13.91 -5.23
C GLY A 190 18.67 -15.40 -4.97
N GLN A 191 19.55 -16.27 -5.44
CA GLN A 191 19.25 -17.69 -5.65
C GLN A 191 19.13 -18.48 -4.34
N HIS A 192 18.43 -19.62 -4.37
CA HIS A 192 18.21 -20.44 -3.17
C HIS A 192 19.51 -20.92 -2.48
N HIS A 193 20.65 -20.92 -3.15
CA HIS A 193 21.91 -21.34 -2.53
C HIS A 193 22.73 -20.16 -1.95
N GLU A 194 22.30 -18.92 -2.18
CA GLU A 194 23.03 -17.72 -1.77
C GLU A 194 22.74 -17.36 -0.30
N PRO A 195 23.75 -16.90 0.46
CA PRO A 195 23.52 -16.38 1.80
C PRO A 195 22.78 -15.03 1.72
N HIS A 196 21.99 -14.70 2.75
CA HIS A 196 21.28 -13.42 2.81
C HIS A 196 20.38 -13.14 1.59
N LYS A 197 19.71 -14.17 1.08
CA LYS A 197 18.79 -14.12 -0.07
C LYS A 197 17.33 -13.79 0.27
N HIS A 198 17.01 -13.71 1.56
CA HIS A 198 15.69 -13.27 1.99
C HIS A 198 15.72 -12.67 3.39
N ARG A 199 14.69 -11.89 3.69
CA ARG A 199 14.40 -11.35 5.03
C ARG A 199 12.96 -11.61 5.37
N VAL A 200 12.71 -12.01 6.61
CA VAL A 200 11.35 -12.22 7.13
C VAL A 200 11.21 -11.53 8.48
N MET A 201 10.04 -10.95 8.72
CA MET A 201 9.64 -10.41 10.01
C MET A 201 8.21 -10.85 10.33
N GLY A 202 8.07 -11.59 11.43
CA GLY A 202 6.77 -11.98 11.98
C GLY A 202 6.20 -10.87 12.87
N THR A 203 4.92 -10.55 12.69
CA THR A 203 4.17 -9.62 13.56
C THR A 203 2.86 -10.25 14.00
N LYS A 204 2.72 -10.51 15.30
CA LYS A 204 1.47 -11.04 15.87
C LYS A 204 0.33 -10.02 15.78
N ILE A 205 -0.81 -10.48 15.29
CA ILE A 205 -2.07 -9.74 15.20
C ILE A 205 -3.17 -10.68 15.68
N HIS A 206 -3.38 -10.75 17.00
CA HIS A 206 -4.26 -11.74 17.63
C HIS A 206 -5.71 -11.73 17.11
N ASP A 207 -6.18 -10.57 16.65
CA ASP A 207 -7.53 -10.35 16.15
C ASP A 207 -7.62 -10.23 14.61
N MET A 208 -6.58 -10.65 13.87
CA MET A 208 -6.54 -10.59 12.39
C MET A 208 -7.77 -11.24 11.72
N HIS A 209 -8.30 -12.30 12.32
CA HIS A 209 -9.47 -13.03 11.83
C HIS A 209 -10.80 -12.30 12.08
N ALA A 210 -10.82 -11.30 12.96
CA ALA A 210 -12.03 -10.66 13.46
C ALA A 210 -12.19 -9.22 13.00
N ARG A 211 -11.16 -8.62 12.38
CA ARG A 211 -11.21 -7.24 11.89
C ARG A 211 -10.38 -7.04 10.62
N PRO A 212 -10.70 -6.03 9.80
CA PRO A 212 -9.79 -5.57 8.77
C PRO A 212 -8.50 -5.00 9.41
N VAL A 213 -7.37 -5.34 8.81
CA VAL A 213 -6.03 -4.87 9.16
C VAL A 213 -5.56 -3.92 8.06
N ARG A 214 -4.97 -2.79 8.47
CA ARG A 214 -4.36 -1.86 7.51
C ARG A 214 -2.90 -2.21 7.29
N TYR A 215 -2.52 -2.33 6.02
CA TYR A 215 -1.17 -2.52 5.57
C TYR A 215 -0.74 -1.32 4.72
N ASP A 216 0.42 -0.75 5.03
CA ASP A 216 1.07 0.24 4.17
C ASP A 216 2.47 -0.26 3.81
N PHE A 217 2.86 -0.10 2.55
CA PHE A 217 4.21 -0.39 2.08
C PHE A 217 4.76 0.84 1.38
N ALA A 218 5.80 1.44 1.98
CA ALA A 218 6.42 2.66 1.48
C ALA A 218 7.79 2.35 0.87
N TRP A 219 8.06 2.91 -0.31
CA TRP A 219 9.35 2.79 -0.97
C TRP A 219 9.90 4.16 -1.38
N GLN A 220 11.20 4.34 -1.26
CA GLN A 220 11.92 5.48 -1.79
C GLN A 220 13.15 4.99 -2.57
N GLN A 221 13.13 5.16 -3.89
CA GLN A 221 14.17 4.71 -4.82
C GLN A 221 14.58 5.88 -5.73
N PRO A 222 15.43 6.82 -5.25
CA PRO A 222 15.81 7.99 -6.02
C PRO A 222 16.37 7.61 -7.40
N GLY A 223 15.77 8.17 -8.46
CA GLY A 223 16.18 7.94 -9.84
C GLY A 223 15.80 6.59 -10.42
N GLY A 224 15.05 5.74 -9.70
CA GLY A 224 14.62 4.43 -10.21
C GLY A 224 15.77 3.45 -10.37
N VAL A 225 16.91 3.70 -9.73
CA VAL A 225 18.11 2.88 -9.89
C VAL A 225 17.88 1.53 -9.23
N ALA A 226 17.92 0.48 -10.06
CA ALA A 226 17.81 -0.90 -9.61
C ALA A 226 18.79 -1.19 -8.46
N GLY A 227 18.33 -1.96 -7.46
CA GLY A 227 19.15 -2.33 -6.32
C GLY A 227 19.53 -1.23 -5.34
N GLN A 228 18.93 -0.04 -5.45
CA GLN A 228 19.18 1.08 -4.52
C GLN A 228 17.87 1.65 -4.02
N GLY A 229 17.79 1.95 -2.73
CA GLY A 229 16.62 2.58 -2.13
C GLY A 229 16.21 1.94 -0.82
N ARG A 230 15.08 2.37 -0.30
CA ARG A 230 14.62 2.10 1.07
C ARG A 230 13.16 1.67 1.07
N LEU A 231 12.87 0.66 1.87
CA LEU A 231 11.55 0.03 2.00
C LEU A 231 11.14 0.02 3.48
N ILE A 232 9.88 0.34 3.76
CA ILE A 232 9.28 0.18 5.09
C ILE A 232 7.88 -0.44 4.96
N TRP A 233 7.62 -1.47 5.76
CA TRP A 233 6.33 -2.11 5.94
C TRP A 233 5.67 -1.57 7.21
N TYR A 234 4.37 -1.32 7.13
CA TYR A 234 3.56 -0.87 8.24
C TYR A 234 2.34 -1.76 8.43
N ILE A 235 1.98 -1.99 9.68
CA ILE A 235 0.75 -2.68 10.09
C ILE A 235 0.03 -1.80 11.10
N ASP A 236 -1.21 -1.44 10.79
CA ASP A 236 -2.03 -0.49 11.56
C ASP A 236 -1.26 0.79 11.91
N GLY A 237 -0.48 1.30 10.94
CA GLY A 237 0.33 2.51 11.09
C GLY A 237 1.64 2.34 11.86
N ARG A 238 1.95 1.16 12.41
CA ARG A 238 3.25 0.92 13.08
C ARG A 238 4.27 0.39 12.09
N PRO A 239 5.49 0.95 12.02
CA PRO A 239 6.55 0.38 11.18
C PRO A 239 6.98 -0.97 11.77
N VAL A 240 6.85 -2.04 11.00
CA VAL A 240 7.13 -3.42 11.47
C VAL A 240 8.39 -4.01 10.87
N MET A 241 8.83 -3.52 9.71
CA MET A 241 10.05 -3.98 9.05
C MET A 241 10.61 -2.86 8.17
N LYS A 242 11.95 -2.74 8.11
CA LYS A 242 12.65 -1.93 7.11
C LYS A 242 13.77 -2.68 6.42
N ALA A 243 13.98 -2.38 5.14
CA ALA A 243 15.06 -2.95 4.34
C ALA A 243 15.55 -1.97 3.28
N THR A 244 16.79 -2.16 2.83
CA THR A 244 17.26 -1.55 1.59
C THR A 244 16.80 -2.40 0.42
N ILE A 245 16.56 -1.77 -0.74
CA ILE A 245 16.28 -2.50 -1.98
C ILE A 245 17.52 -3.35 -2.32
N PRO A 246 17.40 -4.68 -2.48
CA PRO A 246 18.57 -5.53 -2.73
C PRO A 246 19.15 -5.37 -4.14
N GLU A 247 20.45 -5.49 -4.27
CA GLU A 247 21.14 -5.49 -5.57
C GLU A 247 20.57 -6.55 -6.52
N GLY A 248 20.48 -6.21 -7.81
CA GLY A 248 19.96 -7.10 -8.85
C GLY A 248 18.43 -7.06 -9.02
N THR A 249 17.68 -6.58 -8.03
CA THR A 249 16.21 -6.50 -8.12
C THR A 249 15.73 -5.42 -9.09
N ARG A 250 14.54 -5.64 -9.68
CA ARG A 250 13.88 -4.69 -10.57
C ARG A 250 13.51 -3.38 -9.83
N PRO A 251 13.45 -2.24 -10.53
CA PRO A 251 12.90 -1.01 -9.97
C PRO A 251 11.49 -1.21 -9.40
N MET A 252 11.20 -0.58 -8.25
CA MET A 252 9.91 -0.69 -7.59
C MET A 252 8.75 -0.23 -8.48
N ARG A 253 8.98 0.77 -9.34
CA ARG A 253 8.00 1.24 -10.32
C ARG A 253 7.46 0.14 -11.26
N ASP A 254 8.21 -0.95 -11.43
CA ASP A 254 7.86 -2.07 -12.32
C ASP A 254 7.07 -3.16 -11.58
N MET A 255 6.95 -3.08 -10.26
CA MET A 255 6.26 -4.07 -9.46
C MET A 255 4.75 -3.99 -9.67
N THR A 256 4.11 -5.14 -9.84
CA THR A 256 2.66 -5.33 -9.86
C THR A 256 2.19 -5.80 -8.49
N VAL A 257 0.91 -5.58 -8.18
CA VAL A 257 0.27 -6.01 -6.95
C VAL A 257 -0.37 -7.38 -7.16
N LEU A 258 -0.17 -8.28 -6.22
CA LEU A 258 -0.76 -9.61 -6.22
C LEU A 258 -1.64 -9.83 -4.99
N LEU A 259 -2.74 -10.54 -5.21
CA LEU A 259 -3.68 -10.98 -4.19
C LEU A 259 -4.06 -12.43 -4.46
N ASN A 260 -3.91 -13.32 -3.48
CA ASN A 260 -4.39 -14.70 -3.58
C ASN A 260 -4.72 -15.29 -2.21
N VAL A 261 -5.46 -16.41 -2.25
CA VAL A 261 -5.63 -17.30 -1.09
C VAL A 261 -5.19 -18.70 -1.52
N ALA A 262 -3.98 -19.09 -1.15
CA ALA A 262 -3.46 -20.43 -1.36
C ALA A 262 -3.98 -21.41 -0.30
N MET A 263 -3.95 -22.71 -0.62
CA MET A 263 -4.38 -23.80 0.25
C MET A 263 -3.34 -24.92 0.26
N GLY A 264 -2.96 -25.36 1.45
CA GLY A 264 -1.91 -26.36 1.66
C GLY A 264 -0.52 -25.86 1.27
N GLY A 265 0.30 -26.76 0.73
CA GLY A 265 1.68 -26.47 0.37
C GLY A 265 2.68 -26.54 1.51
N ASN A 266 3.94 -26.27 1.17
CA ASN A 266 5.10 -26.42 2.04
C ASN A 266 4.99 -25.57 3.30
N VAL A 267 4.56 -24.31 3.18
CA VAL A 267 4.41 -23.40 4.31
C VAL A 267 3.31 -23.84 5.27
N CYS A 268 2.30 -24.55 4.76
CA CYS A 268 1.26 -25.14 5.59
C CYS A 268 1.71 -26.45 6.28
N GLY A 269 2.88 -26.99 5.95
CA GLY A 269 3.42 -28.21 6.58
C GLY A 269 2.56 -29.45 6.31
N GLY A 270 1.94 -29.53 5.12
CA GLY A 270 1.05 -30.63 4.73
C GLY A 270 -0.36 -30.57 5.33
N LYS A 271 -0.68 -29.54 6.11
CA LYS A 271 -2.03 -29.30 6.62
C LYS A 271 -2.95 -28.84 5.49
N THR A 272 -4.23 -29.22 5.58
CA THR A 272 -5.25 -28.89 4.58
C THR A 272 -6.48 -28.30 5.27
N PRO A 273 -7.19 -27.36 4.62
CA PRO A 273 -8.40 -26.79 5.20
C PRO A 273 -9.55 -27.80 5.21
N ARG A 274 -10.55 -27.55 6.07
CA ARG A 274 -11.82 -28.29 6.04
C ARG A 274 -12.66 -27.86 4.83
N ASP A 275 -13.69 -28.62 4.50
CA ASP A 275 -14.66 -28.21 3.47
C ASP A 275 -15.34 -26.89 3.87
N GLY A 276 -15.49 -25.99 2.91
CA GLY A 276 -16.05 -24.66 3.13
C GLY A 276 -15.51 -23.60 2.19
N PHE A 277 -15.66 -22.34 2.58
CA PHE A 277 -15.11 -21.18 1.88
C PHE A 277 -14.32 -20.28 2.82
N TYR A 278 -13.29 -19.64 2.29
CA TYR A 278 -12.36 -18.78 3.02
C TYR A 278 -12.13 -17.49 2.24
N ASP A 279 -12.64 -16.39 2.76
CA ASP A 279 -12.64 -15.10 2.08
C ASP A 279 -11.51 -14.23 2.61
N MET A 280 -10.63 -13.79 1.70
CA MET A 280 -9.86 -12.58 1.88
C MET A 280 -10.67 -11.41 1.30
N VAL A 281 -11.00 -10.44 2.16
CA VAL A 281 -11.83 -9.28 1.79
C VAL A 281 -11.00 -8.02 1.80
N VAL A 282 -10.85 -7.38 0.65
CA VAL A 282 -10.15 -6.11 0.48
C VAL A 282 -11.17 -4.97 0.53
N TYR A 283 -11.12 -4.17 1.60
CA TYR A 283 -12.03 -3.04 1.84
C TYR A 283 -11.62 -1.80 1.07
N SER A 284 -10.32 -1.56 0.96
CA SER A 284 -9.76 -0.44 0.22
C SER A 284 -8.35 -0.77 -0.21
N MET A 285 -7.93 -0.28 -1.37
CA MET A 285 -6.55 -0.32 -1.83
C MET A 285 -6.25 0.95 -2.62
N PHE A 286 -5.05 1.49 -2.50
CA PHE A 286 -4.62 2.62 -3.31
C PHE A 286 -3.11 2.82 -3.31
N LEU A 287 -2.61 3.50 -4.33
CA LEU A 287 -1.26 4.04 -4.41
C LEU A 287 -1.28 5.55 -4.20
N ALA A 288 -0.43 6.04 -3.29
CA ALA A 288 -0.31 7.45 -2.92
C ALA A 288 1.12 7.96 -3.02
N SER A 289 1.27 9.27 -3.18
CA SER A 289 2.58 9.94 -3.33
C SER A 289 3.46 9.91 -2.08
N GLU A 290 2.86 9.76 -0.90
CA GLU A 290 3.54 9.73 0.40
C GLU A 290 2.65 9.07 1.47
N LEU A 291 3.21 8.85 2.67
CA LEU A 291 2.47 8.31 3.80
C LEU A 291 1.40 9.29 4.29
N GLU A 292 0.24 8.76 4.65
CA GLU A 292 -0.72 9.52 5.46
C GLU A 292 -0.08 9.93 6.80
N HIS A 293 -0.48 11.10 7.30
CA HIS A 293 -0.04 11.64 8.59
C HIS A 293 1.48 11.75 8.74
N GLY A 294 2.10 12.64 7.95
CA GLY A 294 3.51 13.02 8.10
C GLY A 294 4.39 12.76 6.87
N GLY A 295 3.84 12.13 5.82
CA GLY A 295 4.49 12.03 4.52
C GLY A 295 5.90 11.45 4.58
N TRP A 296 6.79 12.00 3.76
CA TRP A 296 8.20 11.62 3.78
C TRP A 296 8.94 11.97 5.08
N GLY A 297 8.47 12.98 5.83
CA GLY A 297 9.05 13.29 7.15
C GLY A 297 8.88 12.14 8.14
N ARG A 298 7.70 11.50 8.15
CA ARG A 298 7.45 10.28 8.92
C ARG A 298 8.31 9.11 8.43
N PHE A 299 8.41 8.92 7.11
CA PHE A 299 9.27 7.89 6.52
C PHE A 299 10.72 8.01 7.00
N GLU A 300 11.30 9.21 6.98
CA GLU A 300 12.68 9.45 7.45
C GLU A 300 12.83 9.17 8.95
N ALA A 301 11.85 9.57 9.77
CA ALA A 301 11.86 9.30 11.20
C ALA A 301 11.80 7.79 11.49
N ASP A 302 10.88 7.07 10.86
CA ASP A 302 10.71 5.63 11.03
C ASP A 302 11.90 4.83 10.46
N TRP A 303 12.51 5.33 9.37
CA TRP A 303 13.75 4.77 8.83
C TRP A 303 14.94 4.94 9.79
N GLY A 304 15.10 6.13 10.37
CA GLY A 304 16.17 6.46 11.30
C GLY A 304 16.00 5.83 12.69
N SER A 305 14.78 5.43 13.05
CA SER A 305 14.51 4.83 14.36
C SER A 305 15.16 3.46 14.53
N GLN A 306 15.76 3.24 15.70
CA GLN A 306 16.26 1.93 16.13
C GLN A 306 15.11 0.97 16.50
N SER A 307 13.90 1.47 16.77
CA SER A 307 12.74 0.63 17.09
C SER A 307 12.13 -0.03 15.87
N THR A 308 12.42 0.46 14.66
CA THR A 308 11.98 -0.16 13.41
C THR A 308 12.97 -1.26 13.04
N PRO A 309 12.59 -2.55 13.15
CA PRO A 309 13.54 -3.63 12.99
C PRO A 309 13.88 -3.87 11.52
N HIS A 310 15.07 -4.40 11.28
CA HIS A 310 15.36 -5.05 10.02
C HIS A 310 14.77 -6.47 10.06
N GLY A 311 14.19 -6.94 8.95
CA GLY A 311 13.81 -8.34 8.81
C GLY A 311 15.01 -9.26 9.05
N HIS A 312 14.77 -10.43 9.63
CA HIS A 312 15.82 -11.40 9.93
C HIS A 312 16.17 -12.17 8.66
N THR A 313 17.47 -12.39 8.43
CA THR A 313 17.90 -13.38 7.44
C THR A 313 17.65 -14.77 7.97
N TYR A 314 17.03 -15.62 7.16
CA TYR A 314 16.90 -17.05 7.39
C TYR A 314 17.67 -17.84 6.34
#